data_AF-A0A953HAX3-F1
#
_entry.id   AF-A0A953HAX3-F1
#
_cell.length_a   1.000
_cell.length_b   1.000
_cell.length_c   1.000
_cell.angle_alpha   90.00
_cell.angle_beta   90.00
_cell.angle_gamma   90.00
#
_symmetry.space_group_name_H-M   'P 1'
#
loop_
_entity.id
_entity.type
_entity.pdbx_description
1 polymer ?
#
loop_
_entity_poly.entity_id
_entity_poly.type
_entity_poly.pdbx_seq_one_letter_code
_entity_poly.pdbx_strand_id
1 'polypeptide(L)'
;MKTIFIIVFSLYFCAHRTLAQEIDKIWTFGYHSGLDFSTDPPTYIESANNSVEGAAGICDMDGHLLFYSDGNTVWNRDHEAMPNGTGILGNGETIGGIPGSCSQGVAIVPSPSNTNQYYLFCIKRHGGRIYPE
;
A
#
# COMPACT_ATOMS: atom_id res chain seq x y z
N MET A 1 24.79 -34.32 29.15
CA MET A 1 24.00 -34.76 27.97
C MET A 1 22.54 -34.30 28.04
N LYS A 2 21.82 -34.51 29.15
CA LYS A 2 20.41 -34.05 29.31
C LYS A 2 20.20 -32.54 29.10
N THR A 3 21.10 -31.70 29.61
CA THR A 3 21.02 -30.23 29.48
C THR A 3 21.18 -29.73 28.04
N ILE A 4 22.07 -30.36 27.27
CA ILE A 4 22.29 -30.04 25.85
C ILE A 4 21.05 -30.39 25.02
N PHE A 5 20.39 -31.51 25.33
CA PHE A 5 19.17 -31.93 24.64
C PHE A 5 18.02 -30.95 24.85
N ILE A 6 17.87 -30.41 26.07
CA ILE A 6 16.85 -29.39 26.39
C ILE A 6 17.12 -28.09 25.63
N ILE A 7 18.38 -27.65 25.54
CA ILE A 7 18.76 -26.44 24.81
C ILE A 7 18.47 -26.59 23.30
N VAL A 8 18.82 -27.74 22.71
CA VAL A 8 18.56 -28.01 21.28
C VAL A 8 17.06 -28.07 20.99
N PHE A 9 16.27 -28.69 21.86
CA PHE A 9 14.81 -28.75 21.73
C PHE A 9 14.16 -27.36 21.87
N SER A 10 14.64 -26.52 22.79
CA SER A 10 14.18 -25.14 22.96
C SER A 10 14.51 -24.24 21.76
N LEU A 11 15.67 -24.43 21.13
CA LEU A 11 16.06 -23.69 19.92
C LEU A 11 15.24 -24.12 18.70
N TYR A 12 14.89 -25.41 18.60
CA TYR A 12 14.03 -25.94 17.55
C TYR A 12 12.59 -25.39 17.62
N PHE A 13 12.04 -25.22 18.82
CA PHE A 13 10.69 -24.66 19.03
C PHE A 13 10.63 -23.14 18.79
N CYS A 14 11.73 -22.42 19.03
CA CYS A 14 11.84 -20.98 18.76
C CYS A 14 12.04 -20.68 17.26
N ALA A 15 12.59 -21.62 16.50
CA ALA A 15 12.78 -21.50 15.05
C ALA A 15 11.48 -21.67 14.23
N HIS A 16 10.42 -22.22 14.83
CA HIS A 16 9.13 -22.41 14.18
C HIS A 16 8.11 -21.39 14.66
N ARG A 17 8.21 -20.12 14.22
CA ARG A 17 7.10 -19.20 13.83
C ARG A 17 7.68 -17.90 13.26
N THR A 18 8.28 -17.96 12.08
CA THR A 18 8.37 -16.76 11.22
C THR A 18 7.18 -16.82 10.27
N LEU A 19 6.01 -16.38 10.73
CA LEU A 19 4.99 -15.95 9.78
C LEU A 19 5.57 -14.69 9.13
N ALA A 20 5.75 -14.71 7.81
CA ALA A 20 5.87 -13.46 7.07
C ALA A 20 4.68 -12.59 7.48
N GLN A 21 4.91 -11.30 7.67
CA GLN A 21 3.87 -10.40 8.16
C GLN A 21 2.65 -10.53 7.23
N GLU A 22 1.54 -11.05 7.74
CA GLU A 22 0.26 -11.20 7.02
C GLU A 22 -0.39 -9.83 6.72
N ILE A 23 0.43 -8.78 6.62
CA ILE A 23 0.09 -7.38 6.47
C ILE A 23 0.29 -7.02 4.99
N ASP A 24 -0.53 -6.11 4.48
CA ASP A 24 -0.49 -5.61 3.10
C ASP A 24 -0.65 -6.69 2.01
N LYS A 25 -1.59 -7.61 2.23
CA LYS A 25 -1.96 -8.67 1.28
C LYS A 25 -2.78 -8.19 0.09
N ILE A 26 -3.35 -6.99 0.15
CA ILE A 26 -4.20 -6.46 -0.90
C ILE A 26 -3.42 -5.37 -1.64
N TRP A 27 -3.09 -5.67 -2.89
CA TRP A 27 -2.35 -4.77 -3.78
C TRP A 27 -3.31 -4.18 -4.79
N THR A 28 -3.60 -2.88 -4.68
CA THR A 28 -4.39 -2.14 -5.66
C THR A 28 -3.47 -1.36 -6.59
N PHE A 29 -3.70 -1.40 -7.89
CA PHE A 29 -2.91 -0.67 -8.87
C PHE A 29 -3.80 -0.20 -10.03
N GLY A 30 -3.17 0.43 -11.03
CA GLY A 30 -3.83 1.05 -12.16
C GLY A 30 -4.78 0.16 -12.96
N TYR A 31 -5.52 0.78 -13.87
CA TYR A 31 -6.47 0.10 -14.76
C TYR A 31 -7.51 -0.75 -14.01
N HIS A 32 -8.06 -0.21 -12.93
CA HIS A 32 -9.13 -0.80 -12.14
C HIS A 32 -8.80 -2.20 -11.60
N SER A 33 -7.53 -2.45 -11.29
CA SER A 33 -7.04 -3.79 -11.00
C SER A 33 -6.40 -3.89 -9.62
N GLY A 34 -6.38 -5.11 -9.10
CA GLY A 34 -5.66 -5.46 -7.89
C GLY A 34 -5.48 -6.96 -7.73
N LEU A 35 -4.68 -7.34 -6.74
CA LEU A 35 -4.41 -8.71 -6.33
C LEU A 35 -4.59 -8.86 -4.82
N ASP A 36 -5.33 -9.89 -4.41
CA ASP A 36 -5.42 -10.37 -3.04
C ASP A 36 -4.55 -11.61 -2.85
N PHE A 37 -3.51 -11.47 -2.04
CA PHE A 37 -2.55 -12.52 -1.69
C PHE A 37 -3.02 -13.41 -0.52
N SER A 38 -4.27 -13.27 -0.08
CA SER A 38 -4.87 -14.15 0.95
C SER A 38 -5.19 -15.56 0.45
N THR A 39 -5.03 -15.81 -0.85
CA THR A 39 -5.32 -17.08 -1.53
C THR A 39 -4.12 -17.56 -2.36
N ASP A 40 -4.10 -18.86 -2.68
CA ASP A 40 -3.09 -19.49 -3.55
C ASP A 40 -3.79 -20.27 -4.69
N PRO A 41 -3.68 -19.81 -5.96
CA PRO A 41 -2.97 -18.61 -6.41
C PRO A 41 -3.68 -17.31 -5.94
N PRO A 42 -2.98 -16.16 -5.94
CA PRO A 42 -3.58 -14.86 -5.60
C PRO A 42 -4.82 -14.56 -6.44
N THR A 43 -5.83 -13.99 -5.80
CA THR A 43 -7.13 -13.70 -6.43
C THR A 43 -7.11 -12.30 -7.04
N TYR A 44 -7.63 -12.18 -8.27
CA TYR A 44 -7.88 -10.88 -8.88
C TYR A 44 -9.01 -10.15 -8.14
N ILE A 45 -8.82 -8.85 -7.91
CA ILE A 45 -9.84 -7.96 -7.39
C ILE A 45 -9.96 -6.71 -8.26
N GLU A 46 -11.15 -6.11 -8.29
CA GLU A 46 -11.35 -4.81 -8.91
C GLU A 46 -10.87 -3.69 -7.97
N SER A 47 -10.50 -2.54 -8.54
CA SER A 47 -10.18 -1.33 -7.79
C SER A 47 -10.74 -0.09 -8.49
N ALA A 48 -10.88 1.03 -7.76
CA ALA A 48 -11.24 2.32 -8.35
C ALA A 48 -10.03 3.06 -8.93
N ASN A 49 -8.80 2.54 -8.74
CA ASN A 49 -7.59 3.18 -9.20
C ASN A 49 -7.42 3.03 -10.72
N ASN A 50 -7.35 4.15 -11.45
CA ASN A 50 -7.10 4.18 -12.89
C ASN A 50 -5.80 4.93 -13.24
N SER A 51 -4.85 5.00 -12.31
CA SER A 51 -3.54 5.60 -12.56
C SER A 51 -2.68 4.72 -13.48
N VAL A 52 -1.68 5.32 -14.12
CA VAL A 52 -0.68 4.57 -14.90
C VAL A 52 0.46 4.07 -13.99
N GLU A 53 0.80 4.86 -12.97
CA GLU A 53 1.79 4.55 -11.95
C GLU A 53 1.45 5.29 -10.65
N GLY A 54 2.15 4.97 -9.57
CA GLY A 54 1.90 5.55 -8.26
C GLY A 54 0.62 4.97 -7.66
N ALA A 55 0.78 3.96 -6.82
CA ALA A 55 -0.28 3.37 -6.02
C ALA A 55 0.28 2.97 -4.66
N ALA A 56 -0.49 3.21 -3.61
CA ALA A 56 -0.20 2.71 -2.28
C ALA A 56 -1.50 2.23 -1.66
N GLY A 57 -1.48 1.03 -1.07
CA GLY A 57 -2.56 0.50 -0.25
C GLY A 57 -2.03 0.14 1.12
N ILE A 58 -2.90 0.10 2.12
CA ILE A 58 -2.54 -0.40 3.44
C ILE A 58 -3.64 -1.28 4.01
N CYS A 59 -3.25 -2.37 4.64
CA CYS A 59 -4.14 -3.27 5.36
C CYS A 59 -4.02 -3.08 6.87
N ASP A 60 -5.01 -3.60 7.60
CA ASP A 60 -4.91 -3.81 9.04
C ASP A 60 -3.97 -5.00 9.35
N MET A 61 -3.80 -5.27 10.65
CA MET A 61 -2.95 -6.37 11.13
C MET A 61 -3.48 -7.76 10.77
N ASP A 62 -4.76 -7.88 10.43
CA ASP A 62 -5.40 -9.13 10.00
C ASP A 62 -5.35 -9.31 8.47
N GLY A 63 -4.83 -8.31 7.75
CA GLY A 63 -4.67 -8.32 6.30
C GLY A 63 -5.89 -7.79 5.53
N HIS A 64 -6.85 -7.15 6.19
CA HIS A 64 -7.97 -6.49 5.49
C HIS A 64 -7.57 -5.11 4.99
N LEU A 65 -7.89 -4.80 3.74
CA LEU A 65 -7.70 -3.47 3.17
C LEU A 65 -8.41 -2.42 4.04
N LEU A 66 -7.68 -1.36 4.39
CA LEU A 66 -8.24 -0.18 5.06
C LEU A 66 -8.59 0.90 4.03
N PHE A 67 -7.58 1.30 3.25
CA PHE A 67 -7.70 2.28 2.19
C PHE A 67 -6.49 2.20 1.25
N TYR A 68 -6.62 2.84 0.09
CA TYR A 68 -5.56 2.96 -0.91
C TYR A 68 -5.65 4.30 -1.63
N SER A 69 -4.59 4.67 -2.34
CA SER A 69 -4.51 5.94 -3.05
C SER A 69 -3.60 5.84 -4.26
N ASP A 70 -3.93 6.64 -5.28
CA ASP A 70 -3.08 6.93 -6.43
C ASP A 70 -2.31 8.26 -6.27
N GLY A 71 -2.38 8.89 -5.09
CA GLY A 71 -1.83 10.21 -4.80
C GLY A 71 -2.73 11.39 -5.18
N ASN A 72 -3.84 11.16 -5.88
CA ASN A 72 -4.85 12.18 -6.22
C ASN A 72 -6.17 11.96 -5.48
N THR A 73 -6.56 10.69 -5.34
CA THR A 73 -7.74 10.23 -4.61
C THR A 73 -7.34 9.20 -3.58
N VAL A 74 -8.00 9.22 -2.41
CA VAL A 74 -7.94 8.16 -1.40
C VAL A 74 -9.28 7.45 -1.40
N TRP A 75 -9.26 6.13 -1.59
CA TRP A 75 -10.43 5.26 -1.56
C TRP A 75 -10.42 4.38 -0.32
N ASN A 76 -11.59 4.14 0.27
CA ASN A 76 -11.76 3.18 1.35
C ASN A 76 -11.71 1.74 0.80
N ARG A 77 -11.83 0.77 1.70
CA ARG A 77 -11.93 -0.66 1.39
C ARG A 77 -13.06 -1.07 0.46
N ASP A 78 -14.11 -0.25 0.37
CA ASP A 78 -15.30 -0.49 -0.46
C ASP A 78 -15.15 0.18 -1.85
N HIS A 79 -13.94 0.65 -2.18
CA HIS A 79 -13.58 1.36 -3.41
C HIS A 79 -14.29 2.70 -3.61
N GLU A 80 -14.79 3.30 -2.52
CA GLU A 80 -15.42 4.62 -2.53
C GLU A 80 -14.42 5.69 -2.10
N ALA A 81 -14.48 6.86 -2.74
CA ALA A 81 -13.63 7.99 -2.36
C ALA A 81 -13.93 8.42 -0.92
N MET A 82 -12.89 8.53 -0.09
CA MET A 82 -13.01 8.98 1.29
C MET A 82 -13.39 10.47 1.35
N PRO A 83 -14.11 10.91 2.42
CA PRO A 83 -14.36 12.33 2.64
C PRO A 83 -13.06 13.15 2.65
N ASN A 84 -13.00 14.22 1.86
CA ASN A 84 -11.81 15.04 1.64
C ASN A 84 -10.60 14.29 1.05
N GLY A 85 -10.81 13.08 0.51
CA GLY A 85 -9.76 12.25 -0.07
C GLY A 85 -9.44 12.57 -1.53
N THR A 86 -10.18 13.45 -2.19
CA THR A 86 -10.02 13.80 -3.61
C THR A 86 -9.30 15.13 -3.80
N GLY A 87 -8.60 15.30 -4.92
CA GLY A 87 -7.97 16.59 -5.28
C GLY A 87 -6.67 16.86 -4.53
N ILE A 88 -6.00 15.80 -4.04
CA ILE A 88 -4.69 15.89 -3.37
C ILE A 88 -3.60 16.32 -4.37
N LEU A 89 -3.77 15.98 -5.65
CA LEU A 89 -2.87 16.34 -6.78
C LEU A 89 -1.40 15.94 -6.55
N GLY A 90 -1.16 14.97 -5.68
CA GLY A 90 0.14 14.52 -5.25
C GLY A 90 0.91 13.79 -6.34
N ASN A 91 0.21 13.06 -7.21
CA ASN A 91 0.79 12.38 -8.38
C ASN A 91 0.86 13.32 -9.62
N GLY A 92 0.35 14.55 -9.48
CA GLY A 92 0.21 15.54 -10.55
C GLY A 92 -1.23 15.76 -10.98
N GLU A 93 -1.43 16.74 -11.86
CA GLU A 93 -2.76 17.08 -12.36
C GLU A 93 -3.34 15.94 -13.20
N THR A 94 -4.66 15.77 -13.10
CA THR A 94 -5.39 14.81 -13.92
C THR A 94 -5.59 15.42 -15.31
N ILE A 95 -5.08 14.76 -16.36
CA ILE A 95 -5.19 15.23 -17.75
C ILE A 95 -5.97 14.19 -18.54
N GLY A 96 -7.09 14.60 -19.15
CA GLY A 96 -7.93 13.69 -19.95
C GLY A 96 -8.57 12.56 -19.13
N GLY A 97 -8.78 12.77 -17.82
CA GLY A 97 -9.33 11.76 -16.91
C GLY A 97 -8.31 10.74 -16.37
N ILE A 98 -7.03 10.88 -16.74
CA ILE A 98 -5.95 10.04 -16.22
C ILE A 98 -5.19 10.85 -15.15
N PRO A 99 -5.06 10.33 -13.91
CA PRO A 99 -4.25 10.95 -12.87
C PRO A 99 -2.82 11.24 -13.33
N GLY A 100 -2.16 12.20 -12.66
CA GLY A 100 -0.75 12.45 -12.91
C GLY A 100 0.12 11.20 -12.68
N SER A 101 1.37 11.26 -13.13
CA SER A 101 2.28 10.12 -13.21
C SER A 101 3.58 10.42 -12.47
N CYS A 102 3.86 9.67 -11.41
CA CYS A 102 5.13 9.61 -10.70
C CYS A 102 5.40 8.17 -10.19
N SER A 103 6.54 7.61 -10.55
CA SER A 103 6.91 6.20 -10.27
C SER A 103 6.97 5.85 -8.78
N GLN A 104 7.25 6.82 -7.91
CA GLN A 104 7.16 6.69 -6.44
C GLN A 104 6.21 7.73 -5.86
N GLY A 105 5.12 8.04 -6.59
CA GLY A 105 4.24 9.18 -6.35
C GLY A 105 3.53 9.22 -5.01
N VAL A 106 3.34 8.07 -4.34
CA VAL A 106 2.50 7.95 -3.15
C VAL A 106 3.02 6.90 -2.17
N ALA A 107 2.97 7.20 -0.88
CA ALA A 107 3.28 6.27 0.20
C ALA A 107 2.33 6.50 1.39
N ILE A 108 1.94 5.42 2.05
CA ILE A 108 1.11 5.44 3.26
C ILE A 108 1.96 4.95 4.42
N VAL A 109 1.99 5.70 5.52
CA VAL A 109 2.80 5.39 6.70
C VAL A 109 1.91 5.44 7.96
N PRO A 110 1.81 4.36 8.76
CA PRO A 110 1.07 4.39 10.02
C PRO A 110 1.75 5.32 11.03
N SER A 111 0.95 5.99 11.86
CA SER A 111 1.47 6.84 12.92
C SER A 111 2.07 5.98 14.03
N PRO A 112 3.32 6.25 14.48
CA PRO A 112 3.95 5.48 15.55
C PRO A 112 3.31 5.71 16.92
N SER A 113 2.50 6.76 17.08
CA SER A 113 1.85 7.13 18.34
C SER A 113 0.34 6.87 18.37
N ASN A 114 -0.28 6.59 17.23
CA ASN A 114 -1.73 6.38 17.13
C ASN A 114 -2.06 5.36 16.03
N THR A 115 -2.56 4.19 16.44
CA THR A 115 -2.89 3.07 15.54
C THR A 115 -4.03 3.37 14.57
N ASN A 116 -4.84 4.41 14.84
CA ASN A 116 -5.95 4.82 13.98
C ASN A 116 -5.60 6.01 13.06
N GLN A 117 -4.32 6.38 12.98
CA GLN A 117 -3.86 7.50 12.17
C GLN A 117 -2.79 7.04 11.18
N TYR A 118 -2.91 7.52 9.95
CA TYR A 118 -1.99 7.25 8.85
C TYR A 118 -1.62 8.56 8.16
N TYR A 119 -0.40 8.64 7.67
CA TYR A 119 0.10 9.73 6.87
C TYR A 119 0.18 9.31 5.41
N LEU A 120 -0.36 10.15 4.53
CA LEU A 120 -0.20 10.01 3.09
C LEU A 120 0.89 10.99 2.63
N PHE A 121 1.98 10.46 2.10
CA PHE A 121 3.02 11.25 1.45
C PHE A 121 2.85 11.16 -0.05
N CYS A 122 2.91 12.31 -0.72
CA CYS A 122 2.88 12.35 -2.17
C CYS A 122 4.02 13.19 -2.73
N ILE A 123 4.56 12.76 -3.87
CA ILE A 123 5.55 13.51 -4.63
C ILE A 123 5.07 13.72 -6.06
N LYS A 124 5.02 14.98 -6.47
CA LYS A 124 4.61 15.38 -7.82
C LYS A 124 5.80 15.33 -8.77
N ARG A 125 5.60 14.78 -9.96
CA ARG A 125 6.54 14.95 -11.07
C ARG A 125 6.61 16.43 -11.48
N HIS A 126 7.77 17.06 -11.31
CA HIS A 126 8.01 18.40 -11.87
C HIS A 126 8.50 18.25 -13.33
N GLY A 127 7.66 18.63 -14.29
CA GLY A 127 7.95 18.53 -15.73
C GLY A 127 8.79 19.69 -16.31
N GLY A 128 9.51 20.45 -15.48
CA GLY A 128 10.39 21.51 -15.95
C GLY A 128 11.75 20.95 -16.41
N ARG A 129 12.20 21.30 -17.62
CA ARG A 129 13.60 21.16 -18.02
C ARG A 129 14.48 21.75 -16.92
N ILE A 130 15.42 20.97 -16.41
CA ILE A 130 16.42 21.39 -15.41
C ILE A 130 17.57 22.19 -16.04
N TYR A 131 17.30 22.92 -17.13
CA TYR A 131 18.26 23.81 -17.76
C TYR A 131 17.72 25.24 -17.72
N PRO A 132 18.46 26.19 -17.17
CA PRO A 132 18.11 27.60 -17.24
C PRO A 132 18.27 28.08 -18.69
N GLU A 133 17.28 28.80 -19.20
CA GLU A 133 17.50 29.77 -20.28
C GLU A 133 18.02 31.09 -19.69
#